data_AF-A0A6I3EVU0-F1
#
_entry.id   AF-A0A6I3EVU0-F1
#
_cell.length_a   1.000
_cell.length_b   1.000
_cell.length_c   1.000
_cell.angle_alpha   90.00
_cell.angle_beta   90.00
_cell.angle_gamma   90.00
#
_symmetry.space_group_name_H-M   'P 1'
#
loop_
_entity.id
_entity.type
_entity.pdbx_description
1 polymer ?
#
loop_
_entity_poly.entity_id
_entity_poly.type
_entity_poly.pdbx_seq_one_letter_code
_entity_poly.pdbx_strand_id
1 'polypeptide(L)'
;MWGYGGQQPTRWGRARRTVAAPLRWRGLLGGNQDAWSSFGQSCECCRRSLPAAPDGMAHRRRAQGRDDDNGVTGYSPSPGMVRGSAAAGNRFSSRISLRSPGMSEPVHPNVTRVVEAAAARGLTIQPVRFPDGAKTAVDAANAIGVQVGQIVKSLIFGVDGEVVLAYVSGSNQLDEKKLAAAAGGTKCARVDADAVRAATGFPIGGVPPFGHTTHLKVFIDPDLLQYDEVWAAAGTWHDVFGIEPHKLVEASEGLVTELKKG
;
A
#
# COMPACT_ATOMS: atom_id res chain seq x y z
N MET A 1 -5.82 -24.20 -73.54
CA MET A 1 -6.77 -24.83 -72.59
C MET A 1 -6.35 -24.35 -71.21
N TRP A 2 -6.83 -23.17 -70.78
CA TRP A 2 -7.98 -22.95 -69.85
C TRP A 2 -7.78 -23.74 -68.53
N GLY A 3 -7.79 -23.15 -67.33
CA GLY A 3 -8.15 -21.79 -66.95
C GLY A 3 -8.01 -21.55 -65.44
N TYR A 4 -8.20 -20.28 -65.11
CA TYR A 4 -8.36 -19.69 -63.78
C TYR A 4 -9.47 -20.37 -62.93
N GLY A 5 -9.22 -20.45 -61.63
CA GLY A 5 -10.22 -20.49 -60.56
C GLY A 5 -9.48 -20.22 -59.25
N GLY A 6 -9.80 -19.25 -58.41
CA GLY A 6 -11.03 -18.48 -58.22
C GLY A 6 -11.32 -18.47 -56.71
N GLN A 7 -11.57 -17.26 -56.17
CA GLN A 7 -12.21 -16.96 -54.87
C GLN A 7 -11.31 -16.69 -53.64
N GLN A 8 -11.09 -15.39 -53.37
CA GLN A 8 -11.10 -14.79 -52.02
C GLN A 8 -12.57 -14.60 -51.55
N PRO A 9 -12.92 -13.93 -50.41
CA PRO A 9 -12.29 -13.79 -49.08
C PRO A 9 -13.29 -14.03 -47.92
N THR A 10 -12.83 -14.32 -46.69
CA THR A 10 -13.63 -14.11 -45.46
C THR A 10 -13.13 -12.93 -44.64
N ARG A 11 -13.69 -11.78 -45.01
CA ARG A 11 -14.07 -10.59 -44.23
C ARG A 11 -14.14 -10.82 -42.70
N TRP A 12 -13.18 -10.29 -41.94
CA TRP A 12 -13.40 -9.95 -40.54
C TRP A 12 -13.78 -8.48 -40.41
N GLY A 13 -14.93 -8.26 -39.77
CA GLY A 13 -15.70 -7.03 -39.80
C GLY A 13 -15.04 -5.87 -39.09
N ARG A 14 -15.02 -4.74 -39.79
CA ARG A 14 -14.76 -3.40 -39.27
C ARG A 14 -15.97 -2.95 -38.44
N ALA A 15 -15.90 -3.08 -37.11
CA ALA A 15 -16.93 -2.55 -36.22
C ALA A 15 -16.70 -1.04 -36.04
N ARG A 16 -17.52 -0.23 -36.71
CA ARG A 16 -17.72 1.19 -36.39
C ARG A 16 -18.41 1.26 -35.03
N ARG A 17 -17.81 1.96 -34.07
CA ARG A 17 -18.55 2.51 -32.92
C ARG A 17 -18.46 4.02 -32.93
N THR A 18 -19.63 4.56 -32.69
CA THR A 18 -20.11 5.92 -32.80
C THR A 18 -19.39 6.81 -31.80
N VAL A 19 -18.96 7.98 -32.27
CA VAL A 19 -18.41 9.07 -31.47
C VAL A 19 -19.55 9.65 -30.61
N ALA A 20 -19.40 9.59 -29.29
CA ALA A 20 -20.16 10.41 -28.36
C ALA A 20 -19.21 11.47 -27.77
N ALA A 21 -19.52 12.74 -28.01
CA ALA A 21 -18.85 13.87 -27.37
C ALA A 21 -19.17 13.90 -25.87
N PRO A 22 -18.28 14.49 -25.04
CA PRO A 22 -18.75 15.67 -24.33
C PRO A 22 -17.71 16.79 -24.19
N LEU A 23 -18.28 18.01 -24.26
CA LEU A 23 -18.06 19.18 -23.41
C LEU A 23 -16.62 19.71 -23.25
N ARG A 24 -16.42 20.88 -23.90
CA ARG A 24 -15.36 21.83 -23.63
C ARG A 24 -15.32 22.21 -22.14
N TRP A 25 -14.16 22.07 -21.52
CA TRP A 25 -13.78 22.87 -20.36
C TRP A 25 -12.50 23.62 -20.66
N ARG A 26 -12.61 24.96 -20.67
CA ARG A 26 -11.50 25.91 -20.66
C ARG A 26 -11.12 26.13 -19.21
N GLY A 27 -9.82 26.19 -18.92
CA GLY A 27 -9.34 26.98 -17.78
C GLY A 27 -8.21 26.36 -16.98
N LEU A 28 -7.08 27.08 -17.01
CA LEU A 28 -6.08 27.21 -15.95
C LEU A 28 -5.04 26.08 -15.82
N LEU A 29 -4.01 26.27 -16.64
CA LEU A 29 -2.62 25.93 -16.37
C LEU A 29 -2.18 26.46 -15.00
N GLY A 30 -1.45 25.64 -14.25
CA GLY A 30 -0.70 26.06 -13.07
C GLY A 30 -0.92 25.12 -11.88
N GLY A 31 -0.04 24.14 -11.70
CA GLY A 31 -0.09 23.23 -10.57
C GLY A 31 1.27 22.64 -10.25
N ASN A 32 1.89 23.18 -9.21
CA ASN A 32 3.20 22.86 -8.66
C ASN A 32 3.35 21.35 -8.33
N GLN A 33 4.45 20.70 -8.75
CA GLN A 33 4.63 19.24 -8.72
C GLN A 33 5.37 18.71 -7.47
N ASP A 34 5.52 19.52 -6.42
CA ASP A 34 6.15 19.12 -5.14
C ASP A 34 5.21 18.34 -4.19
N ALA A 35 4.04 17.92 -4.67
CA ALA A 35 3.02 17.32 -3.82
C ALA A 35 3.28 15.85 -3.43
N TRP A 36 4.15 15.10 -4.13
CA TRP A 36 4.43 13.71 -3.76
C TRP A 36 5.39 13.59 -2.56
N SER A 37 6.19 14.63 -2.27
CA SER A 37 6.90 14.75 -0.98
C SER A 37 5.98 15.30 0.13
N SER A 38 4.84 15.90 -0.22
CA SER A 38 3.92 16.56 0.72
C SER A 38 2.64 15.78 1.04
N PHE A 39 2.34 14.66 0.37
CA PHE A 39 1.16 13.83 0.69
C PHE A 39 1.28 13.03 2.01
N GLY A 40 2.37 13.23 2.76
CA GLY A 40 2.48 12.87 4.17
C GLY A 40 1.89 13.90 5.14
N GLN A 41 1.31 15.00 4.65
CA GLN A 41 0.69 16.05 5.45
C GLN A 41 -0.75 16.29 4.97
N SER A 42 -1.72 16.02 5.86
CA SER A 42 -3.17 16.24 5.69
C SER A 42 -3.92 15.26 4.80
N CYS A 43 -4.19 14.06 5.34
CA CYS A 43 -5.42 13.35 5.00
C CYS A 43 -6.30 13.24 6.26
N GLU A 44 -7.41 13.96 6.26
CA GLU A 44 -8.43 14.01 7.31
C GLU A 44 -9.10 12.64 7.61
N CYS A 45 -8.81 11.63 6.79
CA CYS A 45 -9.32 10.26 6.95
C CYS A 45 -8.86 9.59 8.25
N CYS A 46 -7.68 9.94 8.79
CA CYS A 46 -7.15 9.31 10.01
C CYS A 46 -7.81 9.80 11.31
N ARG A 47 -8.58 10.90 11.29
CA ARG A 47 -9.16 11.50 12.51
C ARG A 47 -10.57 10.98 12.84
N ARG A 48 -11.20 10.21 11.95
CA ARG A 48 -12.61 9.81 12.06
C ARG A 48 -12.76 8.32 12.36
N SER A 49 -12.11 7.83 13.41
CA SER A 49 -12.36 6.49 13.99
C SER A 49 -11.84 6.39 15.43
N LEU A 50 -12.32 7.26 16.32
CA LEU A 50 -12.26 7.05 17.77
C LEU A 50 -13.62 7.45 18.37
N PRO A 51 -14.31 6.57 19.11
CA PRO A 51 -15.50 6.97 19.84
C PRO A 51 -15.11 7.93 20.98
N ALA A 52 -15.90 8.99 21.14
CA ALA A 52 -15.75 10.00 22.18
C ALA A 52 -15.79 9.36 23.59
N ALA A 53 -14.77 9.64 24.40
CA ALA A 53 -14.81 9.39 25.83
C ALA A 53 -15.63 10.50 26.53
N PRO A 54 -16.44 10.18 27.56
CA PRO A 54 -17.29 11.15 28.22
C PRO A 54 -16.52 12.11 29.14
N ASP A 55 -17.05 13.34 29.21
CA ASP A 55 -16.61 14.46 30.03
C ASP A 55 -16.57 14.16 31.53
N GLY A 56 -15.53 14.62 32.24
CA GLY A 56 -15.50 14.56 33.69
C GLY A 56 -14.26 15.10 34.38
N MET A 57 -14.40 16.32 34.91
CA MET A 57 -13.69 16.90 36.07
C MET A 57 -12.25 17.40 35.92
N ALA A 58 -12.16 18.72 35.77
CA ALA A 58 -11.00 19.53 36.10
C ALA A 58 -10.75 19.56 37.61
N HIS A 59 -9.56 19.15 38.05
CA HIS A 59 -9.07 19.41 39.41
C HIS A 59 -7.90 20.39 39.41
N ARG A 60 -8.10 21.43 40.23
CA ARG A 60 -7.20 22.55 40.51
C ARG A 60 -5.88 22.06 41.14
N ARG A 61 -4.78 22.72 40.75
CA ARG A 61 -3.52 22.70 41.52
C ARG A 61 -3.73 23.40 42.87
N ARG A 62 -3.26 22.78 43.95
CA ARG A 62 -2.73 23.48 45.13
C ARG A 62 -1.63 22.66 45.77
N ALA A 63 -0.73 23.39 46.42
CA ALA A 63 0.57 22.99 46.92
C ALA A 63 0.53 22.43 48.35
N GLN A 64 1.71 21.94 48.77
CA GLN A 64 2.26 21.86 50.13
C GLN A 64 1.81 20.73 51.07
N GLY A 65 2.82 20.06 51.64
CA GLY A 65 2.92 19.89 53.09
C GLY A 65 2.90 18.46 53.65
N ARG A 66 4.09 18.02 54.09
CA ARG A 66 4.42 17.47 55.43
C ARG A 66 3.78 16.18 55.98
N ASP A 67 4.71 15.35 56.45
CA ASP A 67 4.82 14.73 57.77
C ASP A 67 4.00 13.46 58.12
N ASP A 68 4.79 12.47 58.55
CA ASP A 68 4.60 11.59 59.71
C ASP A 68 3.75 10.30 59.65
N ASP A 69 4.48 9.18 59.61
CA ASP A 69 4.64 8.22 60.73
C ASP A 69 3.73 6.97 60.87
N ASN A 70 4.45 5.88 61.17
CA ASN A 70 4.11 4.65 61.91
C ASN A 70 3.00 3.66 61.49
N GLY A 71 3.36 2.37 61.63
CA GLY A 71 2.45 1.40 62.26
C GLY A 71 2.40 0.00 61.68
N VAL A 72 3.19 -0.91 62.26
CA VAL A 72 3.23 -2.36 62.00
C VAL A 72 2.11 -3.10 62.77
N THR A 73 1.87 -4.37 62.39
CA THR A 73 1.14 -5.47 63.08
C THR A 73 -0.36 -5.60 62.72
N GLY A 74 -0.98 -6.77 62.60
CA GLY A 74 -0.58 -8.17 62.78
C GLY A 74 -1.82 -9.08 62.67
N TYR A 75 -1.60 -10.31 62.19
CA TYR A 75 -2.26 -11.59 62.48
C TYR A 75 -3.81 -11.78 62.61
N SER A 76 -4.28 -12.83 61.90
CA SER A 76 -5.53 -13.62 62.01
C SER A 76 -5.76 -14.30 63.38
N PRO A 77 -6.93 -14.92 63.75
CA PRO A 77 -7.80 -15.80 62.92
C PRO A 77 -9.35 -15.79 63.17
N SER A 78 -10.04 -16.65 62.39
CA SER A 78 -11.49 -16.99 62.23
C SER A 78 -12.21 -17.57 63.49
N PRO A 79 -13.45 -18.14 63.45
CA PRO A 79 -14.51 -18.20 62.42
C PRO A 79 -15.94 -17.88 62.94
N GLY A 80 -16.89 -17.60 62.02
CA GLY A 80 -18.31 -17.43 62.39
C GLY A 80 -19.26 -17.56 61.20
N MET A 81 -19.97 -18.70 61.16
CA MET A 81 -20.93 -19.12 60.15
C MET A 81 -22.31 -18.51 60.42
N VAL A 82 -22.89 -17.75 59.48
CA VAL A 82 -24.35 -17.49 59.45
C VAL A 82 -24.83 -17.46 57.99
N ARG A 83 -25.93 -18.19 57.75
CA ARG A 83 -26.66 -18.32 56.49
C ARG A 83 -27.39 -17.02 56.14
N GLY A 84 -27.47 -16.69 54.84
CA GLY A 84 -28.30 -15.60 54.34
C GLY A 84 -28.39 -15.61 52.82
N SER A 85 -29.60 -15.52 52.31
CA SER A 85 -30.03 -15.83 50.95
C SER A 85 -29.77 -14.70 49.92
N ALA A 86 -29.80 -15.11 48.64
CA ALA A 86 -30.18 -14.36 47.44
C ALA A 86 -29.27 -13.22 46.94
N ALA A 87 -28.74 -13.37 45.71
CA ALA A 87 -29.03 -12.52 44.55
C ALA A 87 -28.09 -12.80 43.38
N ALA A 88 -28.64 -12.67 42.17
CA ALA A 88 -28.00 -12.87 40.87
C ALA A 88 -26.77 -11.97 40.64
N GLY A 89 -25.79 -12.49 39.88
CA GLY A 89 -24.61 -11.70 39.50
C GLY A 89 -23.66 -12.47 38.60
N ASN A 90 -23.93 -12.42 37.30
CA ASN A 90 -23.06 -12.86 36.21
C ASN A 90 -21.66 -12.21 36.36
N ARG A 91 -20.61 -13.00 36.64
CA ARG A 91 -19.23 -12.49 36.64
C ARG A 91 -18.36 -13.36 35.75
N PHE A 92 -18.18 -12.84 34.54
CA PHE A 92 -17.11 -13.12 33.60
C PHE A 92 -15.79 -13.34 34.34
N SER A 93 -15.18 -14.50 34.11
CA SER A 93 -13.81 -14.79 34.50
C SER A 93 -12.89 -13.85 33.71
N SER A 94 -12.51 -12.73 34.31
CA SER A 94 -11.40 -11.90 33.84
C SER A 94 -10.10 -12.63 34.13
N ARG A 95 -9.78 -13.62 33.30
CA ARG A 95 -8.38 -14.01 33.09
C ARG A 95 -7.72 -12.84 32.38
N ILE A 96 -7.04 -12.01 33.17
CA ILE A 96 -5.96 -11.16 32.69
C ILE A 96 -4.97 -12.09 32.00
N SER A 97 -5.05 -12.12 30.66
CA SER A 97 -4.06 -12.78 29.82
C SER A 97 -2.77 -12.02 30.00
N LEU A 98 -1.87 -12.56 30.82
CA LEU A 98 -0.49 -12.12 30.94
C LEU A 98 0.13 -12.27 29.54
N ARG A 99 0.21 -11.17 28.79
CA ARG A 99 0.93 -11.13 27.51
C ARG A 99 2.39 -11.43 27.79
N SER A 100 2.86 -12.56 27.29
CA SER A 100 4.26 -12.94 27.26
C SER A 100 5.06 -11.90 26.43
N PRO A 101 6.23 -11.44 26.91
CA PRO A 101 7.12 -10.60 26.13
C PRO A 101 7.85 -11.46 25.09
N GLY A 102 7.76 -11.10 23.81
CA GLY A 102 8.57 -11.72 22.75
C GLY A 102 7.83 -12.25 21.51
N MET A 103 6.54 -11.97 21.34
CA MET A 103 5.84 -12.31 20.08
C MET A 103 6.13 -11.22 19.05
N SER A 104 6.94 -11.54 18.04
CA SER A 104 7.07 -10.74 16.81
C SER A 104 5.67 -10.37 16.32
N GLU A 105 5.46 -9.09 16.02
CA GLU A 105 4.18 -8.58 15.55
C GLU A 105 3.68 -9.44 14.36
N PRO A 106 2.40 -9.86 14.35
CA PRO A 106 1.89 -10.73 13.29
C PRO A 106 2.06 -10.06 11.93
N VAL A 107 2.60 -10.80 10.96
CA VAL A 107 2.81 -10.36 9.59
C VAL A 107 1.48 -9.87 9.00
N HIS A 108 1.50 -8.69 8.39
CA HIS A 108 0.28 -8.06 7.86
C HIS A 108 -0.33 -8.92 6.73
N PRO A 109 -1.67 -9.11 6.65
CA PRO A 109 -2.30 -9.99 5.65
C PRO A 109 -1.92 -9.68 4.19
N ASN A 110 -1.72 -8.40 3.85
CA ASN A 110 -1.23 -8.02 2.52
C ASN A 110 0.16 -8.58 2.21
N VAL A 111 1.06 -8.61 3.20
CA VAL A 111 2.41 -9.19 3.02
C VAL A 111 2.30 -10.67 2.75
N THR A 112 1.48 -11.38 3.51
CA THR A 112 1.19 -12.80 3.28
C THR A 112 0.66 -13.05 1.86
N ARG A 113 -0.30 -12.23 1.40
CA ARG A 113 -0.82 -12.31 0.02
C ARG A 113 0.26 -12.13 -1.04
N VAL A 114 1.22 -11.24 -0.81
CA VAL A 114 2.35 -11.02 -1.76
C VAL A 114 3.29 -12.21 -1.76
N VAL A 115 3.62 -12.76 -0.59
CA VAL A 115 4.46 -13.97 -0.48
C VAL A 115 3.82 -15.16 -1.18
N GLU A 116 2.52 -15.38 -0.98
CA GLU A 116 1.77 -16.44 -1.68
C GLU A 116 1.74 -16.21 -3.20
N ALA A 117 1.53 -14.96 -3.64
CA ALA A 117 1.52 -14.61 -5.06
C ALA A 117 2.90 -14.76 -5.73
N ALA A 118 3.99 -14.55 -4.98
CA ALA A 118 5.36 -14.81 -5.41
C ALA A 118 5.59 -16.31 -5.56
N ALA A 119 5.23 -17.10 -4.55
CA ALA A 119 5.39 -18.56 -4.56
C ALA A 119 4.64 -19.21 -5.73
N ALA A 120 3.42 -18.75 -6.02
CA ALA A 120 2.64 -19.20 -7.18
C ALA A 120 3.32 -18.94 -8.54
N ARG A 121 4.29 -18.03 -8.59
CA ARG A 121 5.11 -17.69 -9.77
C ARG A 121 6.51 -18.32 -9.71
N GLY A 122 6.78 -19.21 -8.76
CA GLY A 122 8.09 -19.82 -8.57
C GLY A 122 9.13 -18.89 -7.95
N LEU A 123 8.72 -17.76 -7.36
CA LEU A 123 9.60 -16.83 -6.68
C LEU A 123 9.61 -17.08 -5.18
N THR A 124 10.79 -17.07 -4.58
CA THR A 124 10.96 -17.01 -3.12
C THR A 124 11.39 -15.60 -2.76
N ILE A 125 10.55 -14.89 -2.00
CA ILE A 125 10.82 -13.52 -1.56
C ILE A 125 10.93 -13.48 -0.04
N GLN A 126 11.71 -12.54 0.47
CA GLN A 126 11.84 -12.27 1.91
C GLN A 126 11.44 -10.81 2.17
N PRO A 127 10.20 -10.55 2.59
CA PRO A 127 9.79 -9.20 2.97
C PRO A 127 10.58 -8.69 4.17
N VAL A 128 11.07 -7.46 4.05
CA VAL A 128 11.76 -6.69 5.09
C VAL A 128 10.87 -5.53 5.48
N ARG A 129 10.67 -5.37 6.79
CA ARG A 129 9.92 -4.24 7.35
C ARG A 129 10.89 -3.14 7.78
N PHE A 130 10.59 -1.91 7.36
CA PHE A 130 11.28 -0.72 7.84
C PHE A 130 10.73 -0.24 9.19
N PRO A 131 11.56 0.40 10.02
CA PRO A 131 11.07 1.13 11.18
C PRO A 131 10.14 2.28 10.76
N ASP A 132 9.20 2.64 11.64
CA ASP A 132 8.23 3.70 11.40
C ASP A 132 8.90 5.00 10.96
N GLY A 133 8.40 5.60 9.87
CA GLY A 133 8.87 6.91 9.38
C GLY A 133 9.52 6.90 7.99
N ALA A 134 9.88 5.74 7.44
CA ALA A 134 10.32 5.64 6.04
C ALA A 134 9.15 5.91 5.09
N LYS A 135 9.11 7.12 4.51
CA LYS A 135 7.99 7.58 3.66
C LYS A 135 8.42 7.87 2.22
N THR A 136 9.73 7.97 1.97
CA THR A 136 10.28 8.27 0.65
C THR A 136 11.17 7.13 0.15
N ALA A 137 11.42 7.11 -1.16
CA ALA A 137 12.39 6.18 -1.75
C ALA A 137 13.80 6.34 -1.15
N VAL A 138 14.17 7.57 -0.73
CA VAL A 138 15.45 7.83 -0.08
C VAL A 138 15.50 7.17 1.30
N ASP A 139 14.42 7.29 2.10
CA ASP A 139 14.37 6.66 3.42
C ASP A 139 14.43 5.13 3.31
N ALA A 140 13.70 4.55 2.35
CA ALA A 140 13.72 3.11 2.08
C ALA A 140 15.11 2.64 1.65
N ALA A 141 15.76 3.38 0.75
CA ALA A 141 17.11 3.08 0.29
C ALA A 141 18.13 3.11 1.44
N ASN A 142 18.07 4.14 2.29
CA ASN A 142 18.93 4.25 3.47
C ASN A 142 18.68 3.13 4.48
N ALA A 143 17.43 2.71 4.65
CA ALA A 143 17.07 1.67 5.60
C ALA A 143 17.48 0.25 5.14
N ILE A 144 17.50 -0.02 3.83
CA ILE A 144 18.07 -1.28 3.28
C ILE A 144 19.59 -1.19 3.12
N GLY A 145 20.15 0.01 2.88
CA GLY A 145 21.55 0.19 2.51
C GLY A 145 21.81 0.03 1.01
N VAL A 146 20.85 0.44 0.16
CA VAL A 146 20.94 0.36 -1.30
C VAL A 146 20.93 1.75 -1.93
N GLN A 147 21.21 1.81 -3.23
CA GLN A 147 21.06 3.06 -3.98
C GLN A 147 19.58 3.41 -4.13
N VAL A 148 19.25 4.71 -4.12
CA VAL A 148 17.86 5.16 -4.30
C VAL A 148 17.27 4.61 -5.60
N GLY A 149 18.07 4.52 -6.67
CA GLY A 149 17.61 3.98 -7.95
C GLY A 149 17.19 2.51 -7.92
N GLN A 150 17.61 1.73 -6.90
CA GLN A 150 17.19 0.34 -6.70
C GLN A 150 15.77 0.25 -6.10
N ILE A 151 15.21 1.33 -5.55
CA ILE A 151 13.84 1.31 -5.03
C ILE A 151 12.85 1.43 -6.18
N VAL A 152 11.92 0.48 -6.29
CA VAL A 152 10.86 0.46 -7.30
C VAL A 152 9.68 1.30 -6.83
N LYS A 153 9.37 2.38 -7.55
CA LYS A 153 8.12 3.14 -7.34
C LYS A 153 7.00 2.49 -8.15
N SER A 154 5.96 2.05 -7.47
CA SER A 154 4.70 1.60 -8.09
C SER A 154 3.78 2.80 -8.30
N LEU A 155 3.62 3.25 -9.54
CA LEU A 155 2.80 4.41 -9.90
C LEU A 155 1.59 4.00 -10.75
N ILE A 156 0.39 4.30 -10.29
CA ILE A 156 -0.86 3.90 -10.94
C ILE A 156 -1.49 5.11 -11.62
N PHE A 157 -1.88 4.95 -12.88
CA PHE A 157 -2.53 5.99 -13.67
C PHE A 157 -3.70 5.43 -14.46
N GLY A 158 -4.60 6.31 -14.86
CA GLY A 158 -5.63 6.03 -15.86
C GLY A 158 -5.17 6.56 -17.21
N VAL A 159 -5.08 5.69 -18.21
CA VAL A 159 -4.82 6.07 -19.60
C VAL A 159 -6.09 5.85 -20.42
N ASP A 160 -6.70 6.94 -20.90
CA ASP A 160 -7.97 6.93 -21.64
C ASP A 160 -9.09 6.09 -20.96
N GLY A 161 -9.06 6.05 -19.61
CA GLY A 161 -10.04 5.32 -18.78
C GLY A 161 -9.59 3.92 -18.33
N GLU A 162 -8.47 3.40 -18.83
CA GLU A 162 -7.90 2.12 -18.42
C GLU A 162 -6.84 2.31 -17.33
N VAL A 163 -6.91 1.55 -16.23
CA VAL A 163 -5.92 1.62 -15.15
C VAL A 163 -4.66 0.86 -15.57
N VAL A 164 -3.52 1.56 -15.50
CA VAL A 164 -2.18 1.02 -15.82
C VAL A 164 -1.23 1.23 -14.64
N LEU A 165 -0.18 0.42 -14.60
CA LEU A 165 0.84 0.47 -13.55
C LEU A 165 2.23 0.68 -14.17
N ALA A 166 2.99 1.60 -13.61
CA ALA A 166 4.35 1.90 -14.01
C ALA A 166 5.31 1.61 -12.83
N TYR A 167 6.34 0.81 -13.09
CA TYR A 167 7.48 0.64 -12.21
C TYR A 167 8.61 1.54 -12.67
N VAL A 168 8.96 2.50 -11.81
CA VAL A 168 9.96 3.52 -12.11
C VAL A 168 11.05 3.48 -11.05
N SER A 169 12.30 3.68 -11.47
CA SER A 169 13.43 3.75 -10.56
C SER A 169 13.26 4.87 -9.52
N GLY A 170 13.74 4.63 -8.30
CA GLY A 170 13.70 5.58 -7.17
C GLY A 170 14.30 6.94 -7.50
N SER A 171 15.33 6.98 -8.36
CA SER A 171 16.01 8.19 -8.83
C SER A 171 15.23 8.95 -9.91
N ASN A 172 14.26 8.31 -10.55
CA ASN A 172 13.61 8.82 -11.76
C ASN A 172 12.24 9.43 -11.48
N GLN A 173 11.83 10.35 -12.35
CA GLN A 173 10.46 10.85 -12.40
C GLN A 173 9.79 10.33 -13.66
N LEU A 174 8.54 9.88 -13.53
CA LEU A 174 7.74 9.41 -14.65
C LEU A 174 7.38 10.57 -15.60
N ASP A 175 7.51 10.34 -16.90
CA ASP A 175 6.91 11.13 -17.97
C ASP A 175 5.54 10.55 -18.33
N GLU A 176 4.48 11.22 -17.91
CA GLU A 176 3.10 10.80 -18.15
C GLU A 176 2.74 10.71 -19.65
N LYS A 177 3.42 11.47 -20.52
CA LYS A 177 3.20 11.38 -21.97
C LYS A 177 3.80 10.11 -22.55
N LYS A 178 4.98 9.72 -22.08
CA LYS A 178 5.61 8.46 -22.46
C LYS A 178 4.78 7.27 -21.97
N LEU A 179 4.26 7.33 -20.75
CA LEU A 179 3.34 6.31 -20.23
C LEU A 179 2.07 6.21 -21.07
N ALA A 180 1.42 7.34 -21.39
CA ALA A 180 0.24 7.34 -22.25
C ALA A 180 0.52 6.69 -23.60
N ALA A 181 1.63 7.07 -24.24
CA ALA A 181 2.04 6.52 -25.53
C ALA A 181 2.34 5.01 -25.46
N ALA A 182 3.05 4.56 -24.42
CA ALA A 182 3.36 3.15 -24.20
C ALA A 182 2.09 2.30 -23.98
N ALA A 183 1.09 2.87 -23.30
CA ALA A 183 -0.22 2.25 -23.13
C ALA A 183 -1.12 2.31 -24.37
N GLY A 184 -0.67 2.97 -25.46
CA GLY A 184 -1.43 3.12 -26.70
C GLY A 184 -2.53 4.20 -26.62
N GLY A 185 -2.46 5.08 -25.63
CA GLY A 185 -3.42 6.15 -25.40
C GLY A 185 -2.84 7.55 -25.57
N THR A 186 -3.67 8.55 -25.26
CA THR A 186 -3.36 9.97 -25.46
C THR A 186 -3.47 10.81 -24.19
N LYS A 187 -4.30 10.41 -23.23
CA LYS A 187 -4.47 11.11 -21.96
C LYS A 187 -4.11 10.21 -20.81
N CYS A 188 -3.10 10.62 -20.05
CA CYS A 188 -2.75 10.05 -18.76
C CYS A 188 -3.29 10.96 -17.66
N ALA A 189 -3.94 10.38 -16.65
CA ALA A 189 -4.45 11.09 -15.49
C ALA A 189 -4.25 10.24 -14.23
N ARG A 190 -4.16 10.91 -13.08
CA ARG A 190 -4.13 10.21 -11.79
C ARG A 190 -5.47 9.55 -11.53
N VAL A 191 -5.42 8.38 -10.91
CA VAL A 191 -6.59 7.68 -10.38
C VAL A 191 -6.71 7.93 -8.89
N ASP A 192 -7.93 7.91 -8.37
CA ASP A 192 -8.17 8.00 -6.94
C ASP A 192 -7.80 6.70 -6.20
N ALA A 193 -7.72 6.78 -4.87
CA ALA A 193 -7.31 5.66 -4.04
C ALA A 193 -8.28 4.46 -4.10
N ASP A 194 -9.57 4.72 -4.32
CA ASP A 194 -10.58 3.66 -4.40
C ASP A 194 -10.43 2.87 -5.69
N ALA A 195 -10.20 3.54 -6.83
CA ALA A 195 -9.87 2.92 -8.10
C ALA A 195 -8.57 2.11 -8.02
N VAL A 196 -7.52 2.64 -7.37
CA VAL A 196 -6.28 1.88 -7.13
C VAL A 196 -6.56 0.62 -6.33
N ARG A 197 -7.33 0.73 -5.24
CA ARG A 197 -7.63 -0.41 -4.38
C ARG A 197 -8.53 -1.44 -5.07
N ALA A 198 -9.48 -1.01 -5.90
CA ALA A 198 -10.33 -1.89 -6.67
C ALA A 198 -9.52 -2.69 -7.71
N ALA A 199 -8.60 -2.03 -8.40
CA ALA A 199 -7.74 -2.64 -9.41
C ALA A 199 -6.66 -3.56 -8.80
N THR A 200 -5.94 -3.06 -7.79
CA THR A 200 -4.76 -3.75 -7.25
C THR A 200 -5.09 -4.63 -6.04
N GLY A 201 -6.10 -4.29 -5.24
CA GLY A 201 -6.34 -4.92 -3.95
C GLY A 201 -5.37 -4.47 -2.85
N PHE A 202 -4.57 -3.44 -3.10
CA PHE A 202 -3.57 -2.87 -2.19
C PHE A 202 -3.75 -1.35 -2.05
N PRO A 203 -3.32 -0.76 -0.93
CA PRO A 203 -3.31 0.70 -0.80
C PRO A 203 -2.21 1.32 -1.68
N ILE A 204 -2.40 2.59 -2.06
CA ILE A 204 -1.33 3.42 -2.65
C ILE A 204 -0.08 3.32 -1.76
N GLY A 205 1.12 3.29 -2.36
CA GLY A 205 2.39 3.16 -1.63
C GLY A 205 2.73 1.74 -1.19
N GLY A 206 1.75 0.84 -1.11
CA GLY A 206 1.95 -0.58 -0.80
C GLY A 206 1.68 -1.52 -1.98
N VAL A 207 1.57 -1.00 -3.21
CA VAL A 207 1.21 -1.81 -4.38
C VAL A 207 2.41 -2.66 -4.82
N PRO A 208 2.34 -4.00 -4.68
CA PRO A 208 3.42 -4.91 -5.04
C PRO A 208 3.52 -5.10 -6.57
N PRO A 209 4.55 -5.81 -7.07
CA PRO A 209 4.68 -6.05 -8.49
C PRO A 209 3.72 -7.10 -9.08
N PHE A 210 3.07 -7.90 -8.23
CA PHE A 210 2.19 -8.99 -8.62
C PHE A 210 1.15 -9.28 -7.53
N GLY A 211 0.18 -10.15 -7.84
CA GLY A 211 -0.89 -10.52 -6.90
C GLY A 211 -2.04 -9.52 -6.85
N HIS A 212 -2.19 -8.71 -7.91
CA HIS A 212 -3.29 -7.75 -8.05
C HIS A 212 -4.64 -8.43 -8.22
N THR A 213 -5.72 -7.72 -7.86
CA THR A 213 -7.10 -8.20 -8.02
C THR A 213 -7.48 -8.38 -9.49
N THR A 214 -7.03 -7.47 -10.35
CA THR A 214 -7.27 -7.51 -11.80
C THR A 214 -5.95 -7.65 -12.56
N HIS A 215 -6.01 -8.12 -13.80
CA HIS A 215 -4.87 -8.03 -14.72
C HIS A 215 -4.65 -6.57 -15.12
N LEU A 216 -3.43 -6.05 -14.93
CA LEU A 216 -3.06 -4.67 -15.22
C LEU A 216 -1.98 -4.65 -16.29
N LYS A 217 -2.04 -3.68 -17.19
CA LYS A 217 -0.91 -3.37 -18.06
C LYS A 217 0.20 -2.75 -17.22
N VAL A 218 1.34 -3.42 -17.20
CA VAL A 218 2.51 -3.02 -16.44
C VAL A 218 3.58 -2.49 -17.40
N PHE A 219 4.17 -1.35 -17.06
CA PHE A 219 5.29 -0.74 -17.79
C PHE A 219 6.49 -0.59 -16.85
N ILE A 220 7.68 -0.87 -17.35
CA ILE A 220 8.89 -0.93 -16.52
C ILE A 220 9.96 -0.01 -17.10
N ASP A 221 10.49 0.86 -16.25
CA ASP A 221 11.60 1.75 -16.55
C ASP A 221 12.90 0.94 -16.78
N PRO A 222 13.56 1.03 -17.95
CA PRO A 222 14.78 0.31 -18.26
C PRO A 222 15.90 0.55 -17.26
N ASP A 223 15.91 1.72 -16.60
CA ASP A 223 16.89 2.04 -15.56
C ASP A 223 16.82 1.09 -14.36
N LEU A 224 15.73 0.34 -14.15
CA LEU A 224 15.68 -0.70 -13.12
C LEU A 224 16.54 -1.92 -13.48
N LEU A 225 16.78 -2.16 -14.78
CA LEU A 225 17.53 -3.31 -15.30
C LEU A 225 19.05 -3.13 -15.19
N GLN A 226 19.53 -1.95 -14.78
CA GLN A 226 20.96 -1.69 -14.60
C GLN A 226 21.51 -2.23 -13.27
N TYR A 227 20.63 -2.70 -12.38
CA TYR A 227 20.97 -3.21 -11.05
C TYR A 227 20.90 -4.73 -11.02
N ASP A 228 21.68 -5.36 -10.13
CA ASP A 228 21.56 -6.80 -9.90
C ASP A 228 20.31 -7.15 -9.07
N GLU A 229 19.91 -6.25 -8.18
CA GLU A 229 18.73 -6.39 -7.32
C GLU A 229 18.00 -5.04 -7.18
N VAL A 230 16.67 -5.08 -7.23
CA VAL A 230 15.79 -3.95 -6.95
C VAL A 230 14.80 -4.30 -5.85
N TRP A 231 14.27 -3.28 -5.18
CA TRP A 231 13.44 -3.43 -3.99
C TRP A 231 12.04 -2.87 -4.24
N ALA A 232 11.04 -3.75 -4.20
CA ALA A 232 9.64 -3.43 -4.47
C ALA A 232 8.76 -3.54 -3.23
N ALA A 233 7.60 -2.88 -3.23
CA ALA A 233 6.65 -2.92 -2.11
C ALA A 233 6.09 -4.35 -1.89
N ALA A 234 5.92 -4.74 -0.63
CA ALA A 234 5.42 -6.05 -0.21
C ALA A 234 3.98 -5.99 0.33
N GLY A 235 3.14 -5.08 -0.17
CA GLY A 235 1.72 -5.03 0.19
C GLY A 235 1.34 -3.99 1.26
N THR A 236 2.32 -3.35 1.89
CA THR A 236 2.12 -2.22 2.83
C THR A 236 3.13 -1.11 2.54
N TRP A 237 2.99 0.02 3.24
CA TRP A 237 3.88 1.18 3.11
C TRP A 237 5.27 0.96 3.74
N HIS A 238 5.42 -0.06 4.60
CA HIS A 238 6.64 -0.29 5.38
C HIS A 238 7.32 -1.62 5.04
N ASP A 239 6.68 -2.47 4.25
CA ASP A 239 7.20 -3.78 3.89
C ASP A 239 7.67 -3.74 2.42
N VAL A 240 8.90 -4.16 2.16
CA VAL A 240 9.50 -4.28 0.82
C VAL A 240 10.21 -5.63 0.66
N PHE A 241 10.57 -6.02 -0.56
CA PHE A 241 11.39 -7.20 -0.80
C PHE A 241 12.34 -6.99 -1.98
N GLY A 242 13.50 -7.64 -1.92
CA GLY A 242 14.48 -7.70 -3.01
C GLY A 242 14.05 -8.68 -4.10
N ILE A 243 14.27 -8.29 -5.36
CA ILE A 243 14.01 -9.11 -6.55
C ILE A 243 14.99 -8.74 -7.66
N GLU A 244 15.47 -9.74 -8.40
CA GLU A 244 16.25 -9.52 -9.62
C GLU A 244 15.37 -8.84 -10.69
N PRO A 245 15.84 -7.78 -11.38
CA PRO A 245 14.98 -7.02 -12.30
C PRO A 245 14.36 -7.83 -13.44
N HIS A 246 15.04 -8.87 -13.94
CA HIS A 246 14.45 -9.74 -14.96
C HIS A 246 13.28 -10.56 -14.40
N LYS A 247 13.37 -11.07 -13.17
CA LYS A 247 12.26 -11.74 -12.48
C LYS A 247 11.11 -10.79 -12.20
N LEU A 248 11.40 -9.52 -11.92
CA LEU A 248 10.37 -8.47 -11.81
C LEU A 248 9.60 -8.32 -13.13
N VAL A 249 10.30 -8.23 -14.27
CA VAL A 249 9.68 -8.16 -15.60
C VAL A 249 8.83 -9.38 -15.88
N GLU A 250 9.36 -10.59 -15.68
CA GLU A 250 8.67 -11.85 -15.92
C GLU A 250 7.42 -12.00 -15.03
N ALA A 251 7.56 -11.77 -13.72
CA ALA A 251 6.49 -12.01 -12.76
C ALA A 251 5.34 -11.00 -12.83
N SER A 252 5.63 -9.78 -13.31
CA SER A 252 4.65 -8.72 -13.53
C SER A 252 4.10 -8.68 -14.95
N GLU A 253 4.62 -9.52 -15.86
CA GLU A 253 4.29 -9.50 -17.29
C GLU A 253 4.48 -8.09 -17.92
N GLY A 254 5.46 -7.34 -17.41
CA GLY A 254 5.63 -5.93 -17.71
C GLY A 254 6.33 -5.68 -19.04
N LEU A 255 5.94 -4.60 -19.72
CA LEU A 255 6.61 -4.09 -20.91
C LEU A 255 7.71 -3.09 -20.52
N VAL A 256 8.96 -3.40 -20.86
CA VAL A 256 10.09 -2.49 -20.68
C VAL A 256 10.02 -1.37 -21.72
N THR A 257 9.98 -0.11 -21.28
CA THR A 257 9.88 1.06 -22.16
C THR A 257 10.39 2.31 -21.47
N GLU A 258 10.91 3.28 -22.22
CA GLU A 258 11.36 4.57 -21.67
C GLU A 258 10.22 5.28 -20.92
N LEU A 259 10.37 5.40 -19.60
CA LEU A 259 9.37 6.03 -18.72
C LEU A 259 9.87 7.31 -18.06
N LYS A 260 11.19 7.50 -17.92
CA LYS A 260 11.72 8.66 -17.20
C LYS A 260 11.60 9.96 -17.99
N LYS A 261 11.46 11.08 -17.27
CA LYS A 261 11.67 12.43 -17.82
C LYS A 261 13.14 12.53 -18.28
N GLY A 262 13.33 13.08 -19.48
CA GLY A 262 14.66 13.37 -20.03
C GLY A 262 15.25 14.66 -19.47
#